data_AF-A0A7U6KNG2-F1
#
_entry.id   AF-A0A7U6KNG2-F1
#
_cell.length_a   1.000
_cell.length_b   1.000
_cell.length_c   1.000
_cell.angle_alpha   90.00
_cell.angle_beta   90.00
_cell.angle_gamma   90.00
#
_symmetry.space_group_name_H-M   'P 1'
#
loop_
_entity.id
_entity.type
_entity.pdbx_description
1 polymer ?
#
loop_
_entity_poly.entity_id
_entity_poly.type
_entity_poly.pdbx_seq_one_letter_code
_entity_poly.pdbx_strand_id
1 'polypeptide(L)'
;MNESFNHAGTWGLALIVIVLISWFFYRYFAPKNWREWAGAGVVQAFIIALYAEMYGFPLTIYLLVRFLVWTANMSALAYGRPLLV
;
A
#
# COMPACT_ATOMS: atom_id res chain seq x y z
N MET A 1 2.18 -1.43 -37.57
CA MET A 1 2.44 -0.74 -36.28
C MET A 1 1.35 -1.21 -35.34
N ASN A 2 1.64 -2.24 -34.54
CA ASN A 2 0.67 -2.86 -33.65
C ASN A 2 1.06 -2.48 -32.23
N GLU A 3 0.50 -1.39 -31.72
CA GLU A 3 0.60 -1.03 -30.32
C GLU A 3 -0.39 -1.89 -29.53
N SER A 4 -0.09 -3.19 -29.45
CA SER A 4 -0.80 -4.15 -28.63
C SER A 4 -0.52 -3.84 -27.17
N PHE A 5 -1.27 -2.87 -26.63
CA PHE A 5 -1.49 -2.60 -25.20
C PHE A 5 -0.37 -3.08 -24.26
N ASN A 6 0.75 -2.36 -24.26
CA ASN A 6 1.82 -2.45 -23.26
C ASN A 6 1.36 -2.08 -21.82
N HIS A 7 0.06 -2.08 -21.51
CA HIS A 7 -0.45 -1.92 -20.15
C HIS A 7 -0.25 -3.18 -19.31
N ALA A 8 -0.25 -4.37 -19.93
CA ALA A 8 0.07 -5.62 -19.24
C ALA A 8 1.58 -5.81 -19.00
N GLY A 9 2.44 -5.20 -19.84
CA GLY A 9 3.90 -5.33 -19.74
C GLY A 9 4.52 -4.55 -18.57
N THR A 10 3.93 -3.42 -18.19
CA THR A 10 4.43 -2.55 -17.12
C THR A 10 4.21 -3.10 -15.72
N TRP A 11 3.13 -3.87 -15.50
CA TRP A 11 2.89 -4.58 -14.24
C TRP A 11 3.94 -5.67 -13.96
N GLY A 12 4.48 -6.30 -15.01
CA GLY A 12 5.61 -7.23 -14.87
C GLY A 12 6.86 -6.52 -14.34
N LEU A 13 7.14 -5.31 -14.85
CA LEU A 13 8.23 -4.47 -14.36
C LEU A 13 8.00 -4.03 -12.90
N ALA A 14 6.77 -3.66 -12.55
CA ALA A 14 6.37 -3.33 -11.18
C ALA A 14 6.61 -4.49 -10.21
N LEU A 15 6.20 -5.70 -10.58
CA LEU A 15 6.45 -6.91 -9.79
C LEU A 15 7.94 -7.16 -9.58
N ILE A 16 8.75 -7.01 -10.63
CA ILE A 16 10.21 -7.18 -10.54
C ILE A 16 10.82 -6.15 -9.57
N VAL A 17 10.43 -4.88 -9.67
CA VAL A 17 10.92 -3.81 -8.79
C VAL A 17 10.47 -4.06 -7.34
N ILE A 18 9.22 -4.48 -7.11
CA ILE A 18 8.69 -4.81 -5.78
C ILE A 18 9.45 -5.98 -5.14
N VAL A 19 9.74 -7.03 -5.92
CA VAL A 19 10.52 -8.19 -5.45
C VAL A 19 11.96 -7.79 -5.13
N LEU A 20 12.61 -7.00 -5.99
CA LEU A 20 13.98 -6.52 -5.75
C LEU A 20 14.06 -5.62 -4.51
N ILE A 21 13.13 -4.68 -4.36
CA ILE A 21 13.05 -3.81 -3.19
C ILE A 21 12.75 -4.64 -1.94
N SER A 22 11.79 -5.56 -1.99
CA SER A 22 11.46 -6.44 -0.85
C SER A 22 12.65 -7.30 -0.44
N TRP A 23 13.36 -7.89 -1.41
CA TRP A 23 14.57 -8.67 -1.16
C TRP A 23 15.64 -7.84 -0.46
N PHE A 24 15.92 -6.64 -0.97
CA PHE A 24 16.88 -5.72 -0.36
C PHE A 24 16.42 -5.30 1.04
N PHE A 25 15.14 -5.00 1.20
CA PHE A 25 14.56 -4.59 2.46
C PHE A 25 14.66 -5.69 3.53
N TYR A 26 14.29 -6.95 3.22
CA TYR A 26 14.48 -8.09 4.12
C TYR A 26 15.94 -8.40 4.42
N ARG A 27 16.86 -8.11 3.49
CA ARG A 27 18.30 -8.32 3.67
C ARG A 27 18.94 -7.32 4.63
N TYR A 28 18.50 -6.05 4.61
CA TYR A 28 19.08 -4.98 5.42
C TYR A 28 18.30 -4.72 6.72
N PHE A 29 16.97 -4.84 6.68
CA PHE A 29 16.10 -4.76 7.84
C PHE A 29 15.71 -6.16 8.30
N ALA A 30 16.66 -7.04 8.59
CA ALA A 30 16.37 -8.31 9.27
C ALA A 30 15.94 -7.98 10.72
N PRO A 31 14.64 -7.92 11.05
CA PRO A 31 14.20 -7.29 12.28
C PRO A 31 14.34 -8.30 13.41
N LYS A 32 15.03 -7.92 14.49
CA LYS A 32 15.20 -8.79 15.66
C LYS A 32 13.95 -8.85 16.54
N ASN A 33 13.02 -7.88 16.39
CA ASN A 33 11.79 -7.75 17.16
C ASN A 33 10.54 -7.58 16.28
N TRP A 34 9.42 -8.15 16.72
CA TRP A 34 8.11 -8.08 16.03
C TRP A 34 7.57 -6.66 15.82
N ARG A 35 7.95 -5.71 16.69
CA ARG A 35 7.59 -4.29 16.55
C ARG A 35 8.30 -3.59 15.40
N GLU A 36 9.53 -3.99 15.10
CA GLU A 36 10.30 -3.43 13.97
C GLU A 36 9.75 -3.97 12.64
N TRP A 37 9.27 -5.22 12.62
CA TRP A 37 8.53 -5.79 11.48
C TRP A 37 7.31 -4.97 11.07
N ALA A 38 6.55 -4.44 12.04
CA ALA A 38 5.38 -3.63 11.76
C ALA A 38 5.75 -2.31 11.08
N GLY A 39 6.79 -1.62 11.57
CA GLY A 39 7.26 -0.37 10.96
C GLY A 39 7.81 -0.59 9.54
N ALA A 40 8.57 -1.66 9.36
CA ALA A 40 9.13 -2.04 8.07
C ALA A 40 8.01 -2.39 7.05
N GLY A 41 6.98 -3.12 7.49
CA GLY A 41 5.82 -3.47 6.67
C GLY A 41 4.99 -2.26 6.23
N VAL A 42 4.84 -1.24 7.09
CA VAL A 42 4.13 0.00 6.72
C VAL A 42 4.86 0.76 5.62
N VAL A 43 6.20 0.86 5.70
CA VAL A 43 7.01 1.50 4.65
C VAL A 43 6.92 0.72 3.33
N GLN A 44 6.99 -0.60 3.39
CA GLN A 44 6.86 -1.46 2.21
C GLN A 44 5.47 -1.33 1.56
N ALA A 45 4.39 -1.34 2.36
CA ALA A 45 3.02 -1.17 1.88
C ALA A 45 2.81 0.19 1.20
N PHE A 46 3.46 1.26 1.71
CA PHE A 46 3.40 2.59 1.10
C PHE A 46 4.09 2.63 -0.28
N ILE A 47 5.26 2.00 -0.44
CA ILE A 47 5.97 1.91 -1.72
C ILE A 47 5.13 1.15 -2.76
N ILE A 48 4.54 0.02 -2.37
CA ILE A 48 3.67 -0.79 -3.25
C ILE A 48 2.43 0.01 -3.67
N ALA A 49 1.83 0.78 -2.76
CA ALA A 49 0.66 1.60 -3.06
C ALA A 49 0.97 2.68 -4.11
N LEU A 50 2.10 3.39 -4.00
CA LEU A 50 2.54 4.39 -4.97
C LEU A 50 2.80 3.78 -6.35
N TYR A 51 3.46 2.62 -6.39
CA TYR A 51 3.73 1.92 -7.65
C TYR A 51 2.41 1.47 -8.29
N ALA A 52 1.52 0.84 -7.54
CA ALA A 52 0.21 0.40 -8.04
C ALA A 52 -0.65 1.58 -8.55
N GLU A 53 -0.58 2.74 -7.90
CA GLU A 53 -1.27 3.95 -8.33
C GLU A 53 -0.78 4.41 -9.71
N MET A 54 0.54 4.39 -9.94
CA MET A 54 1.12 4.71 -11.27
C MET A 54 0.68 3.71 -12.36
N TYR A 55 0.41 2.45 -12.02
CA TYR A 55 -0.02 1.42 -12.97
C TYR A 55 -1.54 1.24 -13.05
N GLY A 56 -2.32 2.07 -12.35
CA GLY A 56 -3.77 2.20 -12.53
C GLY A 56 -4.65 1.65 -11.42
N PHE A 57 -4.10 1.17 -10.30
CA PHE A 57 -4.90 0.75 -9.14
C PHE A 57 -4.72 1.74 -7.97
N PRO A 58 -5.74 2.55 -7.62
CA PRO A 58 -5.61 3.66 -6.68
C PRO A 58 -5.55 3.21 -5.20
N LEU A 59 -4.53 2.44 -4.84
CA LEU A 59 -4.33 1.90 -3.48
C LEU A 59 -4.19 3.00 -2.43
N THR A 60 -3.48 4.09 -2.73
CA THR A 60 -3.27 5.20 -1.81
C THR A 60 -4.59 5.84 -1.41
N ILE A 61 -5.47 6.11 -2.39
CA ILE A 61 -6.79 6.68 -2.13
C ILE A 61 -7.65 5.70 -1.33
N TYR A 62 -7.65 4.40 -1.66
CA TYR A 62 -8.39 3.42 -0.87
C TYR A 62 -7.90 3.31 0.57
N LEU A 63 -6.58 3.37 0.80
CA LEU A 63 -6.00 3.39 2.14
C LEU A 63 -6.38 4.66 2.91
N LEU A 64 -6.29 5.82 2.28
CA LEU A 64 -6.64 7.11 2.89
C LEU A 64 -8.12 7.19 3.22
N VAL A 65 -9.00 6.77 2.32
CA VAL A 65 -10.45 6.72 2.56
C VAL A 65 -10.76 5.76 3.71
N ARG A 66 -10.17 4.56 3.73
CA ARG A 66 -10.35 3.61 4.83
C ARG A 66 -9.85 4.15 6.16
N PHE A 67 -8.71 4.84 6.17
CA PHE A 67 -8.16 5.45 7.37
C PHE A 67 -9.03 6.60 7.88
N LEU A 68 -9.48 7.49 6.99
CA LEU A 68 -10.32 8.62 7.34
C LEU A 68 -11.69 8.15 7.85
N VAL A 69 -12.33 7.19 7.17
CA VAL A 69 -13.59 6.57 7.62
C VAL A 69 -13.41 5.87 8.96
N TRP A 70 -12.30 5.15 9.16
CA TRP A 70 -12.00 4.53 10.45
C TRP A 70 -11.89 5.58 11.56
N THR A 71 -11.17 6.68 11.34
CA THR A 71 -11.03 7.76 12.34
C THR A 71 -12.37 8.46 12.61
N ALA A 72 -13.17 8.70 11.56
CA ALA A 72 -14.48 9.31 11.67
C ALA A 72 -15.44 8.42 12.46
N ASN A 73 -15.44 7.11 12.22
CA ASN A 73 -16.26 6.14 12.94
C ASN A 73 -15.85 6.02 14.42
N MET A 74 -14.55 6.05 14.74
CA MET A 74 -14.07 6.10 16.13
C MET A 74 -14.59 7.35 16.86
N SER A 75 -14.58 8.51 16.19
CA SER A 75 -15.14 9.74 16.76
C SER A 75 -16.67 9.69 16.90
N ALA A 76 -17.37 9.12 15.93
CA ALA A 76 -18.82 8.96 15.97
C ALA A 76 -19.26 8.09 17.16
N LEU A 77 -18.54 6.99 17.43
CA LEU A 77 -18.75 6.15 18.61
C LEU A 77 -18.55 6.91 19.92
N ALA A 78 -17.52 7.77 20.01
CA ALA A 78 -17.25 8.57 21.20
C ALA A 78 -18.35 9.62 21.49
N TYR A 79 -19.06 10.08 20.46
CA TYR A 79 -20.13 11.09 20.56
C TYR A 79 -21.55 10.53 20.38
N GLY A 80 -21.73 9.20 20.33
CA GLY A 80 -23.04 8.57 20.16
C GLY A 80 -23.72 8.85 18.81
N ARG A 81 -22.95 9.18 17.76
CA ARG A 81 -23.44 9.46 16.41
C ARG A 81 -23.45 8.20 15.54
N PRO A 82 -24.36 8.11 14.54
CA PRO A 82 -24.41 6.98 13.62
C PRO A 82 -23.11 6.86 12.79
N LEU A 83 -22.70 5.63 12.51
CA LEU A 83 -21.48 5.33 11.76
C LEU A 83 -21.62 5.77 10.30
N LEU A 84 -20.55 6.34 9.76
CA LEU A 84 -20.41 6.56 8.33
C LEU A 84 -20.07 5.20 7.70
N VAL A 85 -21.06 4.63 7.00
CA VAL A 85 -20.93 3.39 6.21
C VAL A 85 -20.31 3.71 4.85
#